data_AF-A0A1R4G8E9-F1
#
_entry.id   AF-A0A1R4G8E9-F1
#
_cell.length_a   1.000
_cell.length_b   1.000
_cell.length_c   1.000
_cell.angle_alpha   90.00
_cell.angle_beta   90.00
_cell.angle_gamma   90.00
#
_symmetry.space_group_name_H-M   'P 1'
#
loop_
_entity.id
_entity.type
_entity.pdbx_description
1 polymer ?
#
loop_
_entity_poly.entity_id
_entity_poly.type
_entity_poly.pdbx_seq_one_letter_code
_entity_poly.pdbx_strand_id
1 'polypeptide(L)' 'MHVVRATISPDNHASSSLVEAYGFKEVGEQWDDEDGLEIIFEVEANFAS' A
#
# COMPACT_ATOMS: atom_id res chain seq x y z
N MET A 1 -0.65 -2.27 -17.87
CA MET A 1 -0.61 -1.45 -16.65
C MET A 1 -0.07 -2.36 -15.56
N HIS A 2 1.06 -2.01 -14.97
CA HIS A 2 1.68 -2.76 -13.90
C HIS A 2 1.67 -1.86 -12.67
N VAL A 3 1.36 -2.41 -11.52
CA VAL A 3 1.32 -1.68 -10.25
C VAL A 3 2.29 -2.31 -9.26
N VAL A 4 2.83 -1.47 -8.38
CA VAL A 4 3.47 -1.92 -7.15
C VAL A 4 2.44 -1.76 -6.03
N ARG A 5 2.24 -2.82 -5.23
CA ARG A 5 1.28 -2.86 -4.14
C ARG A 5 1.98 -3.05 -2.81
N ALA A 6 1.53 -2.32 -1.79
CA ALA A 6 1.87 -2.53 -0.39
C ALA A 6 0.58 -2.76 0.42
N THR A 7 0.62 -3.67 1.39
CA THR A 7 -0.44 -3.83 2.40
C THR A 7 0.14 -3.47 3.76
N ILE A 8 -0.61 -2.69 4.53
CA ILE A 8 -0.10 -2.07 5.76
C ILE A 8 -1.22 -2.10 6.82
N SER A 9 -0.93 -2.60 8.02
CA SER A 9 -1.85 -2.54 9.15
C SER A 9 -2.30 -1.09 9.43
N PRO A 10 -3.58 -0.85 9.76
CA PRO A 10 -4.14 0.50 9.89
C PRO A 10 -3.51 1.34 11.01
N ASP A 11 -2.88 0.71 11.99
CA ASP A 11 -2.17 1.32 13.11
C ASP A 11 -0.69 1.60 12.82
N ASN A 12 -0.13 1.10 11.72
CA ASN A 12 1.24 1.38 11.30
C ASN A 12 1.37 2.70 10.51
N HIS A 13 1.07 3.81 11.19
CA HIS A 13 1.09 5.15 10.59
C HIS A 13 2.44 5.54 9.99
N ALA A 14 3.55 5.00 10.50
CA ALA A 14 4.88 5.29 9.98
C ALA A 14 5.06 4.72 8.56
N SER A 15 4.65 3.47 8.33
CA SER A 15 4.70 2.85 7.01
C SER A 15 3.72 3.50 6.04
N SER A 16 2.50 3.81 6.49
CA SER A 16 1.51 4.50 5.64
C SER A 16 2.04 5.86 5.17
N SER A 17 2.57 6.67 6.11
CA SER A 17 3.16 7.98 5.79
C SER A 17 4.33 7.85 4.80
N LEU A 18 5.13 6.79 4.93
CA LEU A 18 6.24 6.52 4.02
C LEU A 18 5.73 6.26 2.60
N VAL A 19 4.81 5.31 2.41
CA VAL A 19 4.35 4.95 1.05
C VAL A 19 3.57 6.08 0.39
N GLU A 20 2.79 6.85 1.16
CA GLU A 20 2.09 8.04 0.65
C GLU A 20 3.08 9.10 0.13
N ALA A 21 4.20 9.30 0.82
CA ALA A 21 5.27 10.22 0.38
C ALA A 21 5.94 9.76 -0.93
N TYR A 22 5.92 8.46 -1.24
CA TYR A 22 6.38 7.90 -2.51
C TYR A 22 5.30 7.80 -3.59
N GLY A 23 4.12 8.37 -3.34
CA GLY A 23 3.06 8.50 -4.34
C GLY A 23 2.11 7.33 -4.43
N PHE A 24 2.19 6.36 -3.50
CA PHE A 24 1.17 5.34 -3.39
C PHE A 24 -0.18 5.95 -2.98
N LYS A 25 -1.26 5.32 -3.41
CA LYS A 25 -2.64 5.70 -3.10
C LYS A 25 -3.35 4.53 -2.45
N GLU A 26 -4.11 4.83 -1.40
CA GLU A 26 -5.05 3.88 -0.83
C GLU A 26 -6.09 3.50 -1.89
N VAL A 27 -6.27 2.19 -2.11
CA VAL A 27 -7.20 1.65 -3.11
C VAL A 27 -8.19 0.64 -2.52
N GLY A 28 -8.06 0.31 -1.24
CA GLY A 28 -8.98 -0.57 -0.54
C GLY A 28 -8.37 -1.19 0.70
N GLU A 29 -9.00 -2.27 1.14
CA GLU A 29 -8.66 -3.01 2.36
C GLU A 29 -8.68 -4.52 2.07
N GLN A 30 -7.90 -5.27 2.84
CA GLN A 30 -7.94 -6.73 2.88
C GLN A 30 -7.97 -7.22 4.32
N TRP A 31 -8.60 -8.38 4.53
CA TRP A 31 -8.45 -9.10 5.78
C TRP A 31 -7.41 -10.20 5.58
N ASP A 32 -6.35 -10.15 6.38
CA ASP A 32 -5.41 -11.24 6.56
C ASP A 32 -5.79 -12.05 7.80
N ASP A 33 -5.71 -13.38 7.73
CA ASP A 33 -6.15 -14.25 8.82
C ASP A 33 -5.19 -14.26 10.01
N GLU A 34 -3.91 -13.91 9.81
CA GLU A 34 -2.88 -13.85 10.87
C GLU A 34 -2.72 -12.42 11.41
N ASP A 35 -2.67 -11.43 10.52
CA ASP A 35 -2.37 -10.03 10.84
C ASP A 35 -3.61 -9.13 10.93
N GLY A 36 -4.78 -9.61 10.48
CA GLY A 36 -6.06 -8.89 10.56
C GLY A 36 -6.28 -7.90 9.42
N LEU A 37 -6.97 -6.79 9.69
CA LEU A 37 -7.25 -5.77 8.68
C LEU A 37 -5.95 -5.11 8.20
N GLU A 38 -5.76 -5.05 6.88
CA GLU A 38 -4.69 -4.30 6.23
C GLU A 38 -5.25 -3.35 5.16
N ILE A 39 -4.61 -2.19 5.03
CA ILE A 39 -4.93 -1.19 4.01
C ILE A 39 -4.06 -1.42 2.78
N ILE A 40 -4.67 -1.43 1.59
CA ILE A 40 -4.01 -1.66 0.31
C ILE A 40 -3.63 -0.32 -0.32
N PHE A 41 -2.34 -0.16 -0.61
CA PHE A 41 -1.77 1.00 -1.30
C PHE A 41 -1.17 0.59 -2.65
N GLU A 42 -1.39 1.38 -3.70
CA GLU A 42 -0.87 1.12 -5.04
C GLU A 42 -0.22 2.35 -5.70
N VAL A 43 0.78 2.11 -6.53
CA VAL A 43 1.37 3.09 -7.46
C VAL A 43 1.64 2.43 -8.81
N GLU A 44 1.55 3.21 -9.89
CA GLU A 44 1.95 2.76 -11.23
C GLU A 44 3.45 2.39 -11.24
N ALA A 45 3.77 1.20 -11.75
CA ALA A 45 5.14 0.78 -11.99
C ALA A 45 5.66 1.49 -13.24
N ASN A 46 6.25 2.67 -13.05
CA ASN A 46 6.89 3.39 -14.14
C ASN A 46 8.30 2.82 -14.34
N PHE A 47 8.44 1.84 -15.23
CA PHE A 47 9.76 1.39 -15.66
C PHE A 47 10.38 2.50 -16.51
N ALA A 48 11.49 3.08 -16.06
CA ALA A 48 12.28 3.98 -16.88
C ALA A 48 12.72 3.20 -18.14
N SER A 49 12.16 3.60 -19.29
CA SER A 49 12.49 3.09 -20.63
C SER A 49 13.85 3.57 -21.09
#